data_AF-A0A7V1JIN5-F1
#
_entry.id   AF-A0A7V1JIN5-F1
#
_cell.length_a   1.000
_cell.length_b   1.000
_cell.length_c   1.000
_cell.angle_alpha   90.00
_cell.angle_beta   90.00
_cell.angle_gamma   90.00
#
_symmetry.space_group_name_H-M   'P 1'
#
loop_
_entity.id
_entity.type
_entity.pdbx_description
1 polymer ?
#
loop_
_entity_poly.entity_id
_entity_poly.type
_entity_poly.pdbx_seq_one_letter_code
_entity_poly.pdbx_strand_id
1 'polypeptide(L)'
;MCYLVVRFMRVATSEMFGGSIPLFKNIHFGAIVALILSLIVIWTGVWKTIWVLFGGANQMMASLALLIITVWLMRNGKKYAWTLWPCVFMYITTIAALGYTGYNALRAALGGTSVVGNTIAGVVAVVLIICALLLGYDGLKAFSRKGEAVAEAA
;
A
#
# COMPACT_ATOMS: atom_id res chain seq x y z
N MET A 1 -13.45 -11.39 -17.16
CA MET A 1 -12.90 -10.41 -16.20
C MET A 1 -13.90 -10.09 -15.08
N CYS A 2 -15.09 -9.56 -15.37
CA CYS A 2 -16.07 -9.14 -14.34
C CYS A 2 -16.50 -10.26 -13.38
N TYR A 3 -16.62 -11.51 -13.84
CA TYR A 3 -16.98 -12.66 -13.00
C TYR A 3 -15.97 -12.95 -11.88
N LEU A 4 -14.67 -12.80 -12.14
CA LEU A 4 -13.61 -13.04 -11.14
C LEU A 4 -13.61 -11.96 -10.06
N VAL A 5 -13.85 -10.70 -10.45
CA VAL A 5 -13.93 -9.56 -9.52
C VAL A 5 -15.11 -9.74 -8.57
N VAL A 6 -16.30 -10.06 -9.10
CA VAL A 6 -17.49 -10.30 -8.26
C VAL A 6 -17.28 -11.51 -7.35
N ARG A 7 -16.61 -12.56 -7.82
CA ARG A 7 -16.28 -13.73 -7.00
C ARG A 7 -15.34 -13.36 -5.84
N PHE A 8 -14.29 -12.60 -6.10
CA PHE A 8 -13.34 -12.16 -5.07
C PHE A 8 -13.99 -11.22 -4.06
N MET A 9 -14.71 -10.18 -4.52
CA MET A 9 -15.38 -9.23 -3.64
C MET A 9 -16.42 -9.92 -2.75
N ARG A 10 -17.13 -10.92 -3.27
CA ARG A 10 -18.05 -11.73 -2.46
C ARG A 10 -17.32 -12.49 -1.35
N VAL A 11 -16.21 -13.17 -1.68
CA VAL A 11 -15.42 -13.92 -0.69
C VAL A 11 -14.85 -12.96 0.36
N ALA A 12 -14.27 -11.83 -0.05
CA ALA A 12 -13.77 -10.82 0.87
C ALA A 12 -14.87 -10.29 1.81
N THR A 13 -16.06 -9.97 1.29
CA THR A 13 -17.19 -9.52 2.12
C THR A 13 -17.68 -10.61 3.07
N SER A 14 -17.72 -11.88 2.64
CA SER A 14 -18.11 -12.99 3.52
C SER A 14 -17.07 -13.29 4.59
N GLU A 15 -15.78 -13.10 4.32
CA GLU A 15 -14.71 -13.27 5.31
C GLU A 15 -14.71 -12.09 6.30
N MET A 16 -14.91 -10.86 5.83
CA MET A 16 -14.89 -9.66 6.70
C MET A 16 -16.16 -9.49 7.53
N PHE A 17 -17.34 -9.83 6.99
CA PHE A 17 -18.64 -9.57 7.63
C PHE A 17 -19.47 -10.83 7.92
N GLY A 18 -19.09 -12.00 7.42
CA GLY A 18 -19.85 -13.24 7.59
C GLY A 18 -19.88 -13.79 9.01
N GLY A 19 -18.99 -13.32 9.89
CA GLY A 19 -19.00 -13.62 11.33
C GLY A 19 -20.02 -12.80 12.13
N SER A 20 -20.42 -11.61 11.66
CA SER A 20 -21.26 -10.68 12.42
C SER A 20 -22.72 -10.60 11.93
N ILE A 21 -22.99 -10.87 10.65
CA ILE A 21 -24.36 -10.82 10.08
C ILE A 21 -24.58 -12.04 9.17
N PRO A 22 -25.46 -13.01 9.55
CA PRO A 22 -25.71 -14.24 8.79
C PRO A 22 -26.23 -14.02 7.36
N LEU A 23 -26.80 -12.84 7.08
CA LEU A 23 -27.30 -12.47 5.75
C LEU A 23 -26.20 -12.37 4.68
N PHE A 24 -24.95 -12.06 5.04
CA PHE A 24 -23.84 -11.97 4.07
C PHE A 24 -23.34 -13.32 3.56
N LYS A 25 -23.82 -14.45 4.11
CA LYS A 25 -23.59 -15.78 3.55
C LYS A 25 -24.44 -16.06 2.31
N ASN A 26 -25.54 -15.33 2.09
CA ASN A 26 -26.38 -15.51 0.91
C ASN A 26 -25.75 -14.87 -0.34
N ILE A 27 -25.57 -15.68 -1.38
CA ILE A 27 -24.82 -15.32 -2.60
C ILE A 27 -25.40 -14.10 -3.32
N HIS A 28 -26.72 -13.98 -3.37
CA HIS A 28 -27.41 -12.89 -4.08
C HIS A 28 -27.38 -11.58 -3.29
N PHE A 29 -27.60 -11.64 -1.97
CA PHE A 29 -27.59 -10.46 -1.11
C PHE A 29 -26.20 -9.83 -1.03
N GLY A 30 -25.16 -10.64 -0.80
CA GLY A 30 -23.78 -10.15 -0.78
C GLY A 30 -23.33 -9.54 -2.12
N ALA A 31 -23.75 -10.14 -3.25
CA ALA A 31 -23.44 -9.61 -4.57
C ALA A 31 -24.14 -8.26 -4.84
N ILE A 32 -25.41 -8.12 -4.48
CA ILE A 32 -26.17 -6.87 -4.66
C ILE A 32 -25.57 -5.75 -3.81
N VAL A 33 -25.26 -6.02 -2.53
CA VAL A 33 -24.64 -5.02 -1.65
C VAL A 33 -23.25 -4.60 -2.17
N ALA A 34 -22.41 -5.56 -2.59
CA ALA A 34 -21.11 -5.26 -3.16
C ALA A 34 -21.21 -4.43 -4.45
N LEU A 35 -22.20 -4.73 -5.32
CA LEU A 35 -22.46 -3.96 -6.53
C LEU A 35 -22.88 -2.53 -6.19
N ILE A 36 -23.83 -2.34 -5.27
CA ILE A 36 -24.31 -1.02 -4.86
C ILE A 36 -23.16 -0.18 -4.28
N LEU A 37 -22.36 -0.75 -3.37
CA LEU A 37 -21.19 -0.07 -2.80
C LEU A 37 -20.16 0.30 -3.87
N SER A 38 -19.87 -0.63 -4.79
CA SER A 38 -18.95 -0.38 -5.90
C SER A 38 -19.47 0.75 -6.79
N LEU A 39 -20.78 0.78 -7.06
CA LEU A 39 -21.43 1.80 -7.88
C LEU A 39 -21.32 3.18 -7.22
N ILE A 40 -21.53 3.27 -5.90
CA ILE A 40 -21.36 4.51 -5.14
C ILE A 40 -19.90 5.01 -5.22
N VAL A 41 -18.93 4.12 -5.02
CA VAL A 41 -17.49 4.49 -5.03
C VAL A 41 -17.00 4.91 -6.44
N ILE A 42 -17.55 4.29 -7.49
CA ILE A 42 -17.25 4.67 -8.88
C ILE A 42 -17.91 6.00 -9.22
N TRP A 43 -19.18 6.18 -8.87
CA TRP A 43 -19.94 7.39 -9.22
C TRP A 43 -19.43 8.65 -8.51
N THR A 44 -18.92 8.50 -7.29
CA THR A 44 -18.25 9.57 -6.55
C THR A 44 -16.84 9.90 -7.06
N GLY A 45 -16.29 9.12 -8.00
CA GLY A 45 -14.96 9.32 -8.57
C GLY A 45 -13.79 8.99 -7.63
N VAL A 46 -14.07 8.62 -6.39
CA VAL A 46 -13.07 8.29 -5.35
C VAL A 46 -12.28 7.02 -5.71
N TRP A 47 -12.87 6.12 -6.51
CA TRP A 47 -12.21 4.90 -7.00
C TRP A 47 -10.84 5.15 -7.62
N LYS A 48 -10.73 6.14 -8.53
CA LYS A 48 -9.48 6.44 -9.22
C LYS A 48 -8.37 6.81 -8.24
N THR A 49 -8.74 7.53 -7.20
CA THR A 49 -7.81 8.01 -6.19
C THR A 49 -7.36 6.90 -5.25
N ILE A 50 -8.28 6.09 -4.73
CA ILE A 50 -7.97 4.91 -3.92
C ILE A 50 -7.02 3.98 -4.70
N TRP A 51 -7.30 3.77 -5.99
CA TRP A 51 -6.51 2.88 -6.83
C TRP A 51 -5.05 3.30 -6.96
N VAL A 52 -4.79 4.60 -7.18
CA VAL A 52 -3.41 5.11 -7.29
C VAL A 52 -2.66 4.97 -5.97
N LEU A 53 -3.32 5.28 -4.85
CA LEU A 53 -2.72 5.17 -3.51
C LEU A 53 -2.44 3.71 -3.13
N PHE A 54 -3.35 2.80 -3.50
CA PHE A 54 -3.14 1.36 -3.33
C PHE A 54 -1.93 0.87 -4.14
N GLY A 55 -1.73 1.37 -5.36
CA GLY A 55 -0.54 1.11 -6.14
C GLY A 55 0.76 1.54 -5.42
N GLY A 56 0.79 2.74 -4.84
CA GLY A 56 1.93 3.22 -4.05
C GLY A 56 2.20 2.37 -2.80
N ALA A 57 1.15 2.00 -2.06
CA ALA A 57 1.29 1.11 -0.89
C ALA A 57 1.87 -0.27 -1.27
N ASN A 58 1.45 -0.82 -2.41
CA ASN A 58 2.00 -2.10 -2.90
C ASN A 58 3.47 -1.99 -3.29
N GLN A 59 3.88 -0.85 -3.84
CA GLN A 59 5.30 -0.64 -4.14
C GLN A 59 6.15 -0.52 -2.87
N MET A 60 5.60 0.08 -1.82
CA MET A 60 6.24 0.12 -0.50
C MET A 60 6.42 -1.28 0.10
N MET A 61 5.39 -2.14 -0.01
CA MET A 61 5.48 -3.55 0.41
C MET A 61 6.51 -4.34 -0.40
N ALA A 62 6.61 -4.08 -1.71
CA ALA A 62 7.62 -4.72 -2.56
C ALA A 62 9.05 -4.26 -2.20
N SER A 63 9.24 -2.98 -1.87
CA SER A 63 10.52 -2.48 -1.34
C SER A 63 10.88 -3.17 -0.01
N LEU A 64 9.92 -3.34 0.90
CA LEU A 64 10.14 -4.10 2.15
C LEU A 64 10.53 -5.56 1.88
N ALA A 65 9.89 -6.23 0.92
CA ALA A 65 10.26 -7.59 0.56
C ALA A 65 11.71 -7.67 0.05
N LEU A 66 12.13 -6.74 -0.81
CA LEU A 66 13.52 -6.66 -1.28
C LEU A 66 14.50 -6.34 -0.14
N LEU A 67 14.11 -5.51 0.82
CA LEU A 67 14.90 -5.23 2.02
C LEU A 67 15.12 -6.52 2.84
N ILE A 68 14.07 -7.31 3.07
CA ILE A 68 14.16 -8.59 3.79
C ILE A 68 15.10 -9.55 3.07
N ILE A 69 14.97 -9.68 1.75
CA ILE A 69 15.87 -10.53 0.94
C ILE A 69 17.32 -10.02 1.03
N THR A 70 17.52 -8.70 0.98
CA THR A 70 18.84 -8.09 1.12
C THR A 70 19.48 -8.42 2.46
N VAL A 71 18.74 -8.27 3.56
CA VAL A 71 19.19 -8.62 4.90
C VAL A 71 19.48 -10.11 4.99
N TRP A 72 18.65 -10.97 4.40
CA TRP A 72 18.88 -12.42 4.36
C TRP A 72 20.13 -12.80 3.57
N LEU A 73 20.35 -12.23 2.39
CA LEU A 73 21.56 -12.46 1.58
C LEU A 73 22.82 -12.02 2.34
N MET A 74 22.74 -10.86 2.97
CA MET A 74 23.81 -10.33 3.80
C MET A 74 24.08 -11.23 5.01
N ARG A 75 23.05 -11.84 5.63
CA ARG A 75 23.21 -12.84 6.71
C ARG A 75 23.89 -14.12 6.25
N ASN A 76 23.71 -14.51 5.00
CA ASN A 76 24.36 -15.69 4.41
C ASN A 76 25.70 -15.39 3.74
N GLY A 77 26.26 -14.18 3.90
CA GLY A 77 27.53 -13.79 3.27
C GLY A 77 27.49 -13.73 1.73
N LYS A 78 26.29 -13.71 1.13
CA LYS A 78 26.11 -13.67 -0.33
C LYS A 78 26.12 -12.22 -0.83
N LYS A 79 26.47 -12.05 -2.12
CA LYS A 79 26.36 -10.74 -2.81
C LYS A 79 24.91 -10.24 -2.72
N TYR A 80 24.70 -9.09 -2.10
CA TYR A 80 23.39 -8.50 -1.82
C TYR A 80 23.11 -7.21 -2.61
N ALA A 81 24.10 -6.68 -3.35
CA ALA A 81 23.96 -5.43 -4.09
C ALA A 81 22.83 -5.46 -5.14
N TRP A 82 22.57 -6.64 -5.74
CA TRP A 82 21.54 -6.80 -6.77
C TRP A 82 20.11 -6.74 -6.22
N THR A 83 19.89 -6.93 -4.91
CA THR A 83 18.59 -6.68 -4.27
C THR A 83 18.53 -5.31 -3.62
N LEU A 84 19.66 -4.85 -3.07
CA LEU A 84 19.75 -3.55 -2.40
C LEU A 84 19.49 -2.41 -3.39
N TRP A 85 20.07 -2.46 -4.60
CA TRP A 85 19.93 -1.34 -5.53
C TRP A 85 18.48 -1.14 -6.00
N PRO A 86 17.79 -2.19 -6.46
CA PRO A 86 16.36 -2.10 -6.77
C PRO A 86 15.52 -1.71 -5.56
N CYS A 87 15.86 -2.19 -4.36
CA CYS A 87 15.16 -1.83 -3.12
C CYS A 87 15.17 -0.31 -2.87
N VAL A 88 16.36 0.31 -2.92
CA VAL A 88 16.54 1.74 -2.65
C VAL A 88 15.90 2.57 -3.76
N PHE A 89 16.10 2.21 -5.01
CA PHE A 89 15.47 2.89 -6.15
C PHE A 89 13.94 2.86 -6.04
N MET A 90 13.37 1.67 -5.78
CA MET A 90 11.94 1.49 -5.62
C MET A 90 11.41 2.31 -4.44
N TYR A 91 12.10 2.28 -3.29
CA TYR A 91 11.71 3.05 -2.11
C TYR A 91 11.65 4.57 -2.38
N ILE A 92 12.72 5.13 -2.97
CA ILE A 92 12.82 6.56 -3.27
C ILE A 92 11.75 6.97 -4.28
N THR A 93 11.60 6.19 -5.36
CA THR A 93 10.61 6.48 -6.40
C THR A 93 9.17 6.37 -5.88
N THR A 94 8.88 5.43 -4.97
CA THR A 94 7.56 5.32 -4.31
C THR A 94 7.27 6.53 -3.44
N ILE A 95 8.22 7.00 -2.62
CA ILE A 95 8.03 8.22 -1.81
C ILE A 95 7.81 9.44 -2.70
N ALA A 96 8.60 9.60 -3.75
CA ALA A 96 8.45 10.70 -4.70
C ALA A 96 7.08 10.67 -5.40
N ALA A 97 6.63 9.49 -5.84
CA ALA A 97 5.32 9.32 -6.48
C ALA A 97 4.16 9.59 -5.51
N LEU A 98 4.24 9.12 -4.27
CA LEU A 98 3.25 9.40 -3.23
C LEU A 98 3.22 10.89 -2.87
N GLY A 99 4.38 11.53 -2.75
CA GLY A 99 4.49 12.97 -2.49
C GLY A 99 3.87 13.81 -3.61
N TYR A 100 4.19 13.49 -4.86
CA TYR A 100 3.61 14.16 -6.03
C TYR A 100 2.09 13.96 -6.12
N THR A 101 1.62 12.72 -5.90
CA THR A 101 0.19 12.39 -5.92
C THR A 101 -0.56 13.09 -4.78
N GLY A 102 -0.03 13.05 -3.57
CA GLY A 102 -0.61 13.70 -2.39
C GLY A 102 -0.66 15.22 -2.52
N TYR A 103 0.41 15.84 -3.02
CA TYR A 103 0.46 17.28 -3.27
C TYR A 103 -0.58 17.72 -4.30
N ASN A 104 -0.66 17.03 -5.43
CA ASN A 104 -1.65 17.34 -6.47
C ASN A 104 -3.08 17.14 -5.98
N ALA A 105 -3.32 16.10 -5.18
CA ALA A 105 -4.63 15.87 -4.60
C ALA A 105 -5.03 16.98 -3.61
N LEU A 106 -4.14 17.37 -2.69
CA LEU A 106 -4.41 18.48 -1.75
C LEU A 106 -4.62 19.80 -2.48
N ARG A 107 -3.81 20.10 -3.50
CA ARG A 107 -3.97 21.30 -4.34
C ARG A 107 -5.32 21.30 -5.08
N ALA A 108 -5.75 20.17 -5.61
CA ALA A 108 -7.04 20.04 -6.28
C ALA A 108 -8.23 20.15 -5.31
N ALA A 109 -8.08 19.69 -4.06
CA ALA A 109 -9.07 19.90 -3.01
C ALA A 109 -9.22 21.39 -2.66
N LEU A 110 -8.10 22.11 -2.51
CA LEU A 110 -8.09 23.56 -2.26
C LEU A 110 -8.69 24.37 -3.41
N GLY A 111 -8.58 23.88 -4.65
CA GLY A 111 -9.20 24.46 -5.84
C GLY A 111 -10.69 24.18 -6.02
N GLY A 112 -11.36 23.54 -5.04
CA GLY A 112 -12.80 23.28 -5.07
C GLY A 112 -13.25 22.08 -5.93
N THR A 113 -12.32 21.33 -6.52
CA THR A 113 -12.65 20.14 -7.32
C THR A 113 -12.71 18.88 -6.46
N SER A 114 -13.87 18.23 -6.42
CA SER A 114 -14.11 16.97 -5.68
C SER A 114 -13.44 16.94 -4.31
N VAL A 115 -13.71 17.98 -3.50
CA VAL A 115 -13.01 18.29 -2.23
C VAL A 115 -12.88 17.05 -1.35
N VAL A 116 -13.98 16.33 -1.11
CA VAL A 116 -13.98 15.14 -0.24
C VAL A 116 -13.01 14.06 -0.73
N GLY A 117 -13.06 13.68 -2.01
CA GLY A 117 -12.21 12.63 -2.56
C GLY A 117 -10.73 13.01 -2.58
N ASN A 118 -10.43 14.26 -2.91
CA ASN A 118 -9.07 14.78 -3.00
C ASN A 118 -8.44 15.04 -1.62
N THR A 119 -9.24 15.44 -0.61
CA THR A 119 -8.77 15.54 0.78
C THR A 119 -8.44 14.17 1.36
N ILE A 120 -9.32 13.18 1.19
CA ILE A 120 -9.04 11.79 1.63
C ILE A 120 -7.75 11.27 1.00
N ALA A 121 -7.57 11.53 -0.29
CA ALA A 121 -6.38 11.14 -1.02
C ALA A 121 -5.09 11.71 -0.45
N GLY A 122 -5.10 13.01 -0.20
CA GLY A 122 -3.97 13.74 0.36
C GLY A 122 -3.61 13.22 1.74
N VAL A 123 -4.61 13.02 2.60
CA VAL A 123 -4.41 12.46 3.94
C VAL A 123 -3.82 11.06 3.87
N VAL A 124 -4.37 10.17 3.06
CA VAL A 124 -3.85 8.81 2.91
C VAL A 124 -2.44 8.81 2.34
N ALA A 125 -2.13 9.66 1.36
CA ALA A 125 -0.77 9.80 0.82
C ALA A 125 0.22 10.23 1.91
N VAL A 126 -0.14 11.21 2.74
CA VAL A 126 0.68 11.67 3.86
C VAL A 126 0.91 10.55 4.86
N VAL A 127 -0.13 9.80 5.23
CA VAL A 127 0.00 8.63 6.13
C VAL A 127 0.96 7.60 5.54
N LEU A 128 0.83 7.26 4.24
CA LEU A 128 1.73 6.31 3.58
C LEU A 128 3.17 6.80 3.53
N ILE A 129 3.41 8.10 3.32
CA ILE A 129 4.76 8.68 3.37
C ILE A 129 5.34 8.58 4.78
N ILE A 130 4.56 8.87 5.82
CA ILE A 130 5.01 8.71 7.22
C ILE A 130 5.37 7.25 7.49
N CYS A 131 4.50 6.31 7.10
CA CYS A 131 4.79 4.88 7.21
C CYS A 131 6.07 4.50 6.46
N ALA A 132 6.27 5.00 5.24
CA ALA A 132 7.49 4.76 4.48
C ALA A 132 8.71 5.24 5.25
N LEU A 133 8.71 6.48 5.76
CA LEU A 133 9.82 7.04 6.54
C LEU A 133 10.15 6.23 7.80
N LEU A 134 9.13 5.77 8.54
CA LEU A 134 9.31 4.88 9.70
C LEU A 134 9.96 3.56 9.27
N LEU A 135 9.47 2.95 8.19
CA LEU A 135 10.05 1.73 7.62
C LEU A 135 11.49 1.93 7.14
N GLY A 136 11.80 3.08 6.54
CA GLY A 136 13.16 3.44 6.14
C GLY A 136 14.09 3.54 7.35
N TYR A 137 13.63 4.15 8.44
CA TYR A 137 14.36 4.21 9.70
C TYR A 137 14.61 2.80 10.27
N ASP A 138 13.59 1.96 10.34
CA ASP A 138 13.72 0.58 10.82
C ASP A 138 14.65 -0.26 9.93
N GLY A 139 14.60 -0.04 8.61
CA GLY A 139 15.50 -0.67 7.65
C GLY A 139 16.96 -0.28 7.87
N LEU A 140 17.25 1.02 8.05
CA LEU A 140 18.60 1.51 8.35
C LEU A 140 19.09 1.00 9.72
N LYS A 141 18.19 0.94 10.72
CA LYS A 141 18.50 0.37 12.03
C LYS A 141 18.83 -1.13 11.95
N ALA A 142 18.12 -1.88 11.11
CA ALA A 142 18.41 -3.29 10.86
C ALA A 142 19.78 -3.51 10.20
N PHE A 143 20.23 -2.58 9.35
CA PHE A 143 21.59 -2.61 8.79
C PHE A 143 22.67 -2.24 9.81
N SER A 144 22.46 -1.20 10.63
CA SER A 144 23.45 -0.73 11.61
C SER A 144 23.67 -1.72 12.77
N ARG A 145 22.61 -2.36 13.28
CA ARG A 145 22.72 -3.39 14.34
C ARG A 145 23.58 -4.59 13.93
N LYS A 146 23.80 -4.77 12.63
CA LYS A 146 24.68 -5.80 12.10
C LYS A 146 26.08 -5.28 11.76
N GLY A 147 26.23 -3.99 11.47
CA GLY A 147 27.54 -3.34 11.44
C GLY A 147 28.27 -3.52 12.77
N GLU A 148 27.55 -3.40 13.88
CA GLU A 148 28.05 -3.67 15.24
C GLU A 148 28.38 -5.15 15.45
N ALA A 149 27.49 -6.08 15.08
CA ALA A 149 27.72 -7.53 15.25
C ALA A 149 28.83 -8.12 14.34
N VAL A 150 29.19 -7.44 13.24
CA VAL A 150 30.34 -7.83 12.38
C VAL A 150 31.62 -7.16 12.86
N ALA A 151 31.56 -5.96 13.43
CA ALA A 151 32.70 -5.27 14.04
C ALA A 151 33.14 -5.87 15.38
N GLU A 152 32.21 -6.49 16.13
CA GLU A 152 32.49 -7.21 17.38
C GLU A 152 33.02 -8.63 17.13
N ALA A 153 32.84 -9.16 15.92
CA ALA A 153 33.31 -10.49 15.50
C ALA A 153 34.60 -10.45 14.62
N ALA A 154 35.20 -9.27 14.45
CA ALA A 154 36.45 -9.04 13.71
C ALA A 154 37.58 -8.62 14.67
#